data_AF-A0A1F9UVM7-F1
#
_entry.id   AF-A0A1F9UVM7-F1
#
_cell.length_a   1.000
_cell.length_b   1.000
_cell.length_c   1.000
_cell.angle_alpha   90.00
_cell.angle_beta   90.00
_cell.angle_gamma   90.00
#
_symmetry.space_group_name_H-M   'P 1'
#
loop_
_entity.id
_entity.type
_entity.pdbx_description
1 polymer ?
#
loop_
_entity_poly.entity_id
_entity_poly.type
_entity_poly.pdbx_seq_one_letter_code
_entity_poly.pdbx_strand_id
1 'polypeptide(L)'
;MKKIMRLARVLLLAAPGPLVAEASAQTFRPAASVQAVGRVSVVIPSAPSALAPSALSASVLASALSAPAASVLAAAPAAAPMAGLSAPQFAPFGRAEEPRDGGQPGEPRWKQKARSVLAKTRQVLRDTPAEVAVVGAIGLMVGLGLGWHHESAREASIPVGFSEIHQMERDAQAEGRQMGPMAKYLAGTNDMTMNVFNAWNTANANTLAGSPVRNFASELDYNAGLKMKIHHYELPDYFKMIPGQSDEARRLLEPYEQVRRQAADANGHLSRTWDESHQDVTHTEWRTRTVDDGNGESHTETYTEEVYDHTNHSYSYDRDRGEAASSSLDVLKAKGGKASFTEAMRIARQTNADGEYAAETSRGLRQALSPEEAMKYASAWRDGSTLMTNLPVIHGRLSDLARDGDQWRGDKRTAHDEYYRTNSHSDSGPREYQTVERALSHGQDLERAVTEVLDGVDYTKAMTPVLEAKIHELIAVQLDGKPGDAKKLSKEVLTIAKAIYAKNFKGGFDVERFRAGVVLLASLLGALAGGLAGFGWDRLAARRGWWRSASGGTRASR
;
A
#
# COMPACT_ATOMS: atom_id res chain seq x y z
N MET A 1 23.28 -3.60 -39.10
CA MET A 1 21.95 -2.93 -38.99
C MET A 1 20.83 -3.57 -39.82
N LYS A 2 20.88 -3.66 -41.16
CA LYS A 2 19.75 -4.20 -41.97
C LYS A 2 19.31 -5.64 -41.62
N LYS A 3 20.23 -6.52 -41.21
CA LYS A 3 19.91 -7.89 -40.75
C LYS A 3 19.28 -7.95 -39.35
N ILE A 4 19.70 -7.06 -38.44
CA ILE A 4 19.13 -6.92 -37.09
C ILE A 4 17.71 -6.35 -37.16
N MET A 5 17.48 -5.36 -38.03
CA MET A 5 16.13 -4.83 -38.31
C MET A 5 15.19 -5.85 -38.96
N ARG A 6 15.71 -6.79 -39.77
CA ARG A 6 14.91 -7.91 -40.30
C ARG A 6 14.53 -8.92 -39.21
N LEU A 7 15.44 -9.23 -38.30
CA LEU A 7 15.17 -10.14 -37.18
C LEU A 7 14.16 -9.54 -36.18
N ALA A 8 14.27 -8.24 -35.88
CA ALA A 8 13.31 -7.51 -35.06
C ALA A 8 11.92 -7.46 -35.70
N ARG A 9 11.83 -7.31 -37.03
CA ARG A 9 10.55 -7.40 -37.77
C ARG A 9 9.94 -8.80 -37.73
N VAL A 10 10.75 -9.85 -37.80
CA VAL A 10 10.25 -11.24 -37.71
C VAL A 10 9.77 -11.59 -36.30
N LEU A 11 10.45 -11.10 -35.26
CA LEU A 11 10.02 -11.27 -33.86
C LEU A 11 8.75 -10.45 -33.53
N LEU A 12 8.58 -9.26 -34.12
CA LEU A 12 7.35 -8.48 -34.00
C LEU A 12 6.16 -9.10 -34.75
N LEU A 13 6.39 -9.90 -35.80
CA LEU A 13 5.37 -10.61 -36.56
C LEU A 13 5.06 -12.01 -36.01
N ALA A 14 5.89 -12.55 -35.12
CA ALA A 14 5.71 -13.85 -34.47
C ALA A 14 5.06 -13.76 -33.08
N ALA A 15 4.79 -12.55 -32.58
CA ALA A 15 3.93 -12.37 -31.42
C ALA A 15 2.49 -12.74 -31.81
N PRO A 16 1.83 -13.69 -31.12
CA PRO A 16 0.45 -14.04 -31.45
C PRO A 16 -0.45 -12.83 -31.22
N GLY A 17 -0.95 -12.25 -32.32
CA GLY A 17 -2.02 -11.27 -32.28
C GLY A 17 -3.35 -11.92 -31.86
N PRO A 18 -4.32 -11.14 -31.34
CA PRO A 18 -5.43 -11.65 -30.54
C PRO A 18 -6.61 -12.25 -31.34
N LEU A 19 -6.45 -12.70 -32.60
CA LEU A 19 -7.60 -12.91 -33.50
C LEU A 19 -7.74 -14.30 -34.15
N VAL A 20 -7.13 -15.38 -33.63
CA VAL A 20 -7.27 -16.73 -34.24
C VAL A 20 -7.73 -17.83 -33.27
N ALA A 21 -8.20 -17.48 -32.06
CA ALA A 21 -8.68 -18.48 -31.08
C ALA A 21 -10.19 -18.43 -30.80
N GLU A 22 -10.98 -17.71 -31.59
CA GLU A 22 -12.44 -17.60 -31.43
C GLU A 22 -13.17 -18.16 -32.66
N ALA A 23 -13.16 -19.48 -32.84
CA ALA A 23 -14.10 -20.16 -33.74
C ALA A 23 -14.06 -21.69 -33.53
N SER A 24 -14.39 -22.18 -32.33
CA SER A 24 -14.94 -23.54 -32.13
C SER A 24 -15.05 -23.87 -30.64
N ALA A 25 -16.27 -23.78 -30.09
CA ALA A 25 -16.82 -24.69 -29.07
C ALA A 25 -17.98 -24.00 -28.32
N GLN A 26 -19.10 -23.77 -29.00
CA GLN A 26 -20.39 -23.69 -28.34
C GLN A 26 -21.17 -24.95 -28.73
N THR A 27 -21.11 -25.96 -27.88
CA THR A 27 -22.13 -27.01 -27.85
C THR A 27 -22.74 -27.02 -26.46
N PHE A 28 -23.98 -26.52 -26.42
CA PHE A 28 -24.89 -26.55 -25.29
C PHE A 28 -25.06 -28.02 -24.83
N ARG A 29 -24.85 -28.31 -23.54
CA ARG A 29 -25.31 -29.55 -22.91
C ARG A 29 -26.28 -29.21 -21.77
N PRO A 30 -27.50 -29.77 -21.76
CA PRO A 30 -28.44 -29.57 -20.67
C PRO A 30 -28.00 -30.32 -19.41
N ALA A 31 -28.48 -29.83 -18.26
CA ALA A 31 -28.17 -30.30 -16.92
C ALA A 31 -28.43 -31.80 -16.72
N ALA A 32 -27.40 -32.51 -16.24
CA ALA A 32 -27.54 -33.85 -15.69
C ALA A 32 -27.78 -33.75 -14.18
N SER A 33 -28.99 -34.13 -13.76
CA SER A 33 -29.32 -34.47 -12.39
C SER A 33 -28.45 -35.63 -11.91
N VAL A 34 -27.75 -35.48 -10.78
CA VAL A 34 -27.11 -36.60 -10.10
C VAL A 34 -27.54 -36.67 -8.65
N GLN A 35 -28.08 -37.84 -8.33
CA GLN A 35 -28.53 -38.32 -7.03
C GLN A 35 -27.39 -38.45 -6.02
N ALA A 36 -27.78 -38.40 -4.75
CA ALA A 36 -26.96 -38.64 -3.59
C ALA A 36 -26.37 -40.07 -3.52
N VAL A 37 -25.05 -40.16 -3.35
CA VAL A 37 -24.27 -41.23 -2.70
C VAL A 37 -22.94 -40.54 -2.32
N GLY A 38 -22.27 -40.65 -1.19
CA GLY A 38 -22.24 -41.56 -0.04
C GLY A 38 -20.85 -41.30 0.57
N ARG A 39 -20.77 -41.10 1.90
CA ARG A 39 -19.54 -40.74 2.61
C ARG A 39 -18.44 -41.80 2.41
N VAL A 40 -17.25 -41.36 2.04
CA VAL A 40 -16.00 -42.13 2.23
C VAL A 40 -14.99 -41.25 2.95
N SER A 41 -14.68 -41.66 4.18
CA SER A 41 -13.60 -41.09 4.98
C SER A 41 -12.26 -41.54 4.41
N VAL A 42 -11.39 -40.60 4.05
CA VAL A 42 -10.01 -40.88 3.68
C VAL A 42 -9.10 -40.08 4.61
N VAL A 43 -8.44 -40.83 5.50
CA VAL A 43 -7.32 -40.39 6.34
C VAL A 43 -6.06 -40.50 5.49
N ILE A 44 -5.30 -39.40 5.33
CA ILE A 44 -3.95 -39.43 4.75
C ILE A 44 -2.99 -38.67 5.68
N PRO A 45 -1.79 -39.24 5.93
CA PRO A 45 -0.94 -38.89 7.06
C PRO A 45 -0.07 -37.64 6.84
N SER A 46 0.37 -37.11 7.96
CA SER A 46 1.31 -36.00 8.14
C SER A 46 2.76 -36.31 7.75
N ALA A 47 3.46 -35.22 7.39
CA ALA A 47 4.92 -34.94 7.43
C ALA A 47 5.64 -34.84 6.05
N PRO A 48 6.81 -34.16 5.93
CA PRO A 48 7.52 -33.29 6.88
C PRO A 48 7.91 -31.89 6.34
N SER A 49 8.29 -31.04 7.28
CA SER A 49 9.01 -29.77 7.13
C SER A 49 10.39 -29.94 6.48
N ALA A 50 10.75 -29.06 5.55
CA ALA A 50 12.07 -28.40 5.42
C ALA A 50 12.25 -27.82 4.01
N LEU A 51 12.51 -26.51 3.92
CA LEU A 51 13.59 -25.89 3.15
C LEU A 51 13.34 -24.37 3.13
N ALA A 52 14.04 -23.67 4.03
CA ALA A 52 14.20 -22.22 4.00
C ALA A 52 15.25 -21.84 2.94
N PRO A 53 15.04 -20.78 2.15
CA PRO A 53 16.13 -20.09 1.46
C PRO A 53 16.65 -18.94 2.32
N SER A 54 17.96 -19.00 2.54
CA SER A 54 18.82 -18.04 3.21
C SER A 54 18.75 -16.62 2.64
N ALA A 55 18.71 -15.66 3.56
CA ALA A 55 18.92 -14.24 3.33
C ALA A 55 20.33 -13.99 2.80
N LEU A 56 20.44 -13.47 1.57
CA LEU A 56 21.58 -12.71 1.05
C LEU A 56 21.09 -11.95 -0.19
N SER A 57 21.36 -10.64 -0.26
CA SER A 57 21.18 -9.73 -1.42
C SER A 57 19.90 -8.84 -1.49
N ALA A 58 19.44 -8.26 -0.36
CA ALA A 58 18.37 -7.24 -0.37
C ALA A 58 18.87 -5.77 -0.20
N SER A 59 20.16 -5.54 0.00
CA SER A 59 20.70 -4.23 0.43
C SER A 59 21.05 -3.25 -0.69
N VAL A 60 21.00 -3.65 -1.98
CA VAL A 60 21.37 -2.77 -3.11
C VAL A 60 20.15 -2.08 -3.75
N LEU A 61 18.93 -2.61 -3.56
CA LEU A 61 17.71 -2.04 -4.15
C LEU A 61 16.99 -1.00 -3.26
N ALA A 62 17.24 -0.99 -1.96
CA ALA A 62 16.57 -0.09 -1.01
C ALA A 62 17.02 1.38 -1.14
N SER A 63 18.24 1.64 -1.62
CA SER A 63 18.84 2.98 -1.67
C SER A 63 18.36 3.86 -2.83
N ALA A 64 17.60 3.30 -3.78
CA ALA A 64 17.14 4.02 -4.99
C ALA A 64 15.68 4.48 -4.91
N LEU A 65 14.91 4.05 -3.90
CA LEU A 65 13.47 4.28 -3.79
C LEU A 65 13.07 5.32 -2.72
N SER A 66 14.03 5.93 -2.04
CA SER A 66 13.78 6.98 -1.03
C SER A 66 14.20 8.36 -1.54
N ALA A 67 13.36 8.99 -2.35
CA ALA A 67 13.38 10.43 -2.58
C ALA A 67 11.94 10.96 -2.70
N PRO A 68 11.57 12.04 -1.99
CA PRO A 68 10.20 12.57 -2.01
C PRO A 68 9.92 13.33 -3.31
N ALA A 69 8.78 13.02 -3.94
CA ALA A 69 8.25 13.79 -5.05
C ALA A 69 7.63 15.09 -4.51
N ALA A 70 8.33 16.21 -4.67
CA ALA A 70 7.78 17.55 -4.45
C ALA A 70 7.41 18.17 -5.81
N SER A 71 6.12 18.40 -6.02
CA SER A 71 5.55 19.07 -7.19
C SER A 71 5.61 20.60 -7.01
N VAL A 72 6.21 21.30 -7.96
CA VAL A 72 6.23 22.78 -8.03
C VAL A 72 5.63 23.21 -9.38
N LEU A 73 4.59 24.04 -9.34
CA LEU A 73 4.12 25.07 -10.32
C LEU A 73 2.67 25.44 -9.94
N ALA A 74 2.21 26.70 -9.83
CA ALA A 74 2.71 28.00 -10.28
C ALA A 74 2.07 29.16 -9.47
N ALA A 75 2.73 30.34 -9.52
CA ALA A 75 2.37 31.66 -8.97
C ALA A 75 1.10 32.29 -9.62
N ALA A 76 0.45 33.37 -9.17
CA ALA A 76 0.93 34.68 -8.67
C ALA A 76 -0.26 35.52 -8.04
N PRO A 77 -0.22 36.87 -7.86
CA PRO A 77 0.11 37.56 -6.59
C PRO A 77 -0.93 38.62 -6.11
N ALA A 78 -0.79 39.14 -4.88
CA ALA A 78 -1.03 40.57 -4.52
C ALA A 78 -0.68 40.93 -3.03
N ALA A 79 0.28 41.84 -2.88
CA ALA A 79 0.45 42.97 -1.94
C ALA A 79 -0.03 42.95 -0.45
N ALA A 80 0.96 42.89 0.48
CA ALA A 80 1.40 43.92 1.47
C ALA A 80 0.44 44.58 2.50
N PRO A 81 0.93 45.20 3.61
CA PRO A 81 2.07 44.84 4.50
C PRO A 81 1.87 45.16 6.02
N MET A 82 2.90 44.83 6.84
CA MET A 82 3.47 45.57 8.01
C MET A 82 3.42 45.00 9.44
N ALA A 83 4.57 45.26 10.10
CA ALA A 83 4.97 45.15 11.52
C ALA A 83 5.19 43.74 12.07
N GLY A 84 6.35 43.34 12.59
CA GLY A 84 7.53 44.04 13.10
C GLY A 84 7.90 43.37 14.42
N LEU A 85 9.16 42.92 14.60
CA LEU A 85 9.89 42.85 15.88
C LEU A 85 11.26 42.14 15.70
N SER A 86 12.27 42.98 15.85
CA SER A 86 13.68 42.86 16.24
C SER A 86 14.24 41.52 16.75
N ALA A 87 15.42 41.15 16.19
CA ALA A 87 16.40 40.24 16.76
C ALA A 87 17.57 41.02 17.40
N PRO A 88 18.27 40.49 18.43
CA PRO A 88 19.49 41.09 18.94
C PRO A 88 20.75 40.60 18.22
N GLN A 89 21.70 41.53 18.12
CA GLN A 89 23.00 41.45 17.48
C GLN A 89 24.03 40.69 18.35
N PHE A 90 24.86 39.86 17.73
CA PHE A 90 26.19 39.51 18.24
C PHE A 90 27.24 39.69 17.14
N ALA A 91 28.32 40.39 17.52
CA ALA A 91 29.44 40.79 16.68
C ALA A 91 30.58 39.74 16.68
N PRO A 92 31.59 39.86 15.78
CA PRO A 92 32.32 38.73 15.22
C PRO A 92 33.75 38.53 15.77
N PHE A 93 34.18 37.27 15.81
CA PHE A 93 35.58 36.81 15.85
C PHE A 93 35.60 35.50 15.05
N GLY A 94 36.51 35.18 14.13
CA GLY A 94 37.65 35.81 13.52
C GLY A 94 38.26 34.82 12.51
N ARG A 95 39.21 35.31 11.70
CA ARG A 95 40.15 34.58 10.83
C ARG A 95 39.60 33.85 9.59
N ALA A 96 39.93 34.45 8.44
CA ALA A 96 39.96 33.81 7.14
C ALA A 96 41.13 32.82 7.07
N GLU A 97 40.81 31.56 6.79
CA GLU A 97 41.77 30.59 6.24
C GLU A 97 41.59 30.54 4.72
N GLU A 98 42.72 30.60 4.01
CA GLU A 98 42.79 30.43 2.55
C GLU A 98 42.43 28.99 2.15
N PRO A 99 41.65 28.78 1.07
CA PRO A 99 41.39 27.45 0.56
C PRO A 99 42.59 26.94 -0.25
N ARG A 100 43.28 25.93 0.28
CA ARG A 100 44.05 24.99 -0.55
C ARG A 100 43.14 23.85 -1.00
N ASP A 101 43.18 23.61 -2.30
CA ASP A 101 42.64 22.48 -3.06
C ASP A 101 41.11 22.33 -3.23
N GLY A 102 40.60 22.96 -4.29
CA GLY A 102 39.85 22.29 -5.38
C GLY A 102 38.46 21.68 -5.13
N GLY A 103 37.97 21.58 -3.90
CA GLY A 103 36.63 21.07 -3.57
C GLY A 103 35.69 22.20 -3.14
N GLN A 104 34.53 22.37 -3.81
CA GLN A 104 33.55 23.38 -3.40
C GLN A 104 33.01 23.11 -1.97
N PRO A 105 33.13 24.06 -1.02
CA PRO A 105 32.63 23.89 0.34
C PRO A 105 31.11 24.09 0.40
N GLY A 106 30.42 23.23 1.17
CA GLY A 106 29.00 23.36 1.49
C GLY A 106 28.04 22.43 0.74
N GLU A 107 28.52 21.44 -0.02
CA GLU A 107 27.63 20.53 -0.73
C GLU A 107 27.12 19.38 0.18
N PRO A 108 25.81 19.26 0.45
CA PRO A 108 25.28 18.25 1.37
C PRO A 108 25.61 16.82 0.90
N ARG A 109 25.87 15.91 1.86
CA ARG A 109 26.32 14.51 1.62
C ARG A 109 25.52 13.74 0.56
N TRP A 110 24.22 14.02 0.40
CA TRP A 110 23.39 13.40 -0.63
C TRP A 110 23.78 13.81 -2.06
N LYS A 111 24.23 15.05 -2.28
CA LYS A 111 24.72 15.53 -3.59
C LYS A 111 26.07 14.90 -3.96
N GLN A 112 26.95 14.72 -2.97
CA GLN A 112 28.22 14.01 -3.18
C GLN A 112 27.98 12.53 -3.53
N LYS A 113 27.04 11.86 -2.83
CA LYS A 113 26.57 10.51 -3.18
C LYS A 113 25.91 10.47 -4.57
N ALA A 114 25.07 11.45 -4.90
CA ALA A 114 24.44 11.53 -6.22
C ALA A 114 25.48 11.72 -7.34
N ARG A 115 26.49 12.58 -7.15
CA ARG A 115 27.57 12.80 -8.12
C ARG A 115 28.45 11.56 -8.29
N SER A 116 28.78 10.86 -7.21
CA SER A 116 29.59 9.63 -7.29
C SER A 116 28.80 8.48 -7.94
N VAL A 117 27.51 8.35 -7.66
CA VAL A 117 26.61 7.43 -8.38
C VAL A 117 26.54 7.83 -9.85
N LEU A 118 26.32 9.10 -10.19
CA LEU A 118 26.25 9.58 -11.57
C LEU A 118 27.56 9.37 -12.34
N ALA A 119 28.71 9.58 -11.69
CA ALA A 119 30.04 9.31 -12.27
C ALA A 119 30.25 7.82 -12.51
N LYS A 120 29.89 6.95 -11.55
CA LYS A 120 29.92 5.49 -11.71
C LYS A 120 28.95 5.02 -12.79
N THR A 121 27.75 5.57 -12.87
CA THR A 121 26.77 5.26 -13.93
C THR A 121 27.28 5.71 -15.29
N ARG A 122 27.91 6.89 -15.40
CA ARG A 122 28.56 7.36 -16.64
C ARG A 122 29.74 6.48 -17.05
N GLN A 123 30.56 6.05 -16.09
CA GLN A 123 31.66 5.14 -16.34
C GLN A 123 31.15 3.77 -16.81
N VAL A 124 30.17 3.19 -16.11
CA VAL A 124 29.52 1.95 -16.53
C VAL A 124 28.89 2.10 -17.92
N LEU A 125 28.19 3.19 -18.22
CA LEU A 125 27.63 3.45 -19.55
C LEU A 125 28.69 3.59 -20.65
N ARG A 126 29.86 4.13 -20.31
CA ARG A 126 30.99 4.28 -21.25
C ARG A 126 31.70 2.94 -21.48
N ASP A 127 31.80 2.12 -20.45
CA ASP A 127 32.53 0.84 -20.48
C ASP A 127 31.64 -0.34 -20.90
N THR A 128 30.32 -0.16 -20.89
CA THR A 128 29.35 -1.16 -21.35
C THR A 128 29.37 -1.21 -22.87
N PRO A 129 29.58 -2.39 -23.49
CA PRO A 129 29.47 -2.54 -24.94
C PRO A 129 28.11 -2.05 -25.42
N ALA A 130 28.07 -1.34 -26.55
CA ALA A 130 26.85 -0.74 -27.09
C ALA A 130 25.75 -1.79 -27.29
N GLU A 131 26.12 -3.03 -27.60
CA GLU A 131 25.23 -4.19 -27.72
C GLU A 131 24.53 -4.51 -26.40
N VAL A 132 25.25 -4.51 -25.27
CA VAL A 132 24.68 -4.76 -23.94
C VAL A 132 23.71 -3.65 -23.56
N ALA A 133 24.06 -2.40 -23.86
CA ALA A 133 23.19 -1.25 -23.61
C ALA A 133 21.91 -1.30 -24.48
N VAL A 134 22.02 -1.66 -25.75
CA VAL A 134 20.86 -1.79 -26.66
C VAL A 134 19.95 -2.94 -26.23
N VAL A 135 20.49 -4.11 -25.90
CA VAL A 135 19.67 -5.24 -25.44
C VAL A 135 19.06 -4.96 -24.07
N GLY A 136 19.77 -4.27 -23.17
CA GLY A 136 19.23 -3.77 -21.91
C GLY A 136 18.07 -2.79 -22.11
N ALA A 137 18.18 -1.84 -23.04
CA ALA A 137 17.10 -0.91 -23.38
C ALA A 137 15.89 -1.62 -24.00
N ILE A 138 16.10 -2.62 -24.86
CA ILE A 138 15.02 -3.49 -25.38
C ILE A 138 14.34 -4.22 -24.22
N GLY A 139 15.12 -4.81 -23.31
CA GLY A 139 14.61 -5.47 -22.12
C GLY A 139 13.76 -4.54 -21.25
N LEU A 140 14.20 -3.29 -21.05
CA LEU A 140 13.42 -2.26 -20.36
C LEU A 140 12.08 -1.98 -21.05
N MET A 141 12.07 -1.82 -22.37
CA MET A 141 10.83 -1.58 -23.13
C MET A 141 9.87 -2.78 -23.07
N VAL A 142 10.39 -4.01 -23.12
CA VAL A 142 9.57 -5.22 -22.95
C VAL A 142 9.02 -5.27 -21.52
N GLY A 143 9.83 -5.00 -20.51
CA GLY A 143 9.40 -4.95 -19.11
C GLY A 143 8.32 -3.90 -18.86
N LEU A 144 8.47 -2.70 -19.43
CA LEU A 144 7.45 -1.65 -19.42
C LEU A 144 6.16 -2.12 -20.10
N GLY A 145 6.26 -2.69 -21.30
CA GLY A 145 5.10 -3.14 -22.07
C GLY A 145 4.31 -4.24 -21.36
N LEU A 146 5.00 -5.26 -20.85
CA LEU A 146 4.37 -6.36 -20.12
C LEU A 146 3.80 -5.89 -18.78
N GLY A 147 4.55 -5.10 -18.02
CA GLY A 147 4.09 -4.54 -16.74
C GLY A 147 2.88 -3.62 -16.92
N TRP A 148 2.92 -2.73 -17.91
CA TRP A 148 1.80 -1.85 -18.24
C TRP A 148 0.57 -2.63 -18.69
N HIS A 149 0.74 -3.63 -19.57
CA HIS A 149 -0.36 -4.46 -20.05
C HIS A 149 -1.01 -5.24 -18.91
N HIS A 150 -0.21 -5.88 -18.05
CA HIS A 150 -0.70 -6.60 -16.88
C HIS A 150 -1.49 -5.69 -15.93
N GLU A 151 -0.94 -4.53 -15.55
CA GLU A 151 -1.65 -3.62 -14.66
C GLU A 151 -2.85 -2.94 -15.33
N SER A 152 -2.82 -2.69 -16.65
CA SER A 152 -4.00 -2.21 -17.40
C SER A 152 -5.13 -3.24 -17.44
N ALA A 153 -4.81 -4.53 -17.56
CA ALA A 153 -5.79 -5.61 -17.50
C ALA A 153 -6.40 -5.72 -16.09
N ARG A 154 -5.59 -5.55 -15.03
CA ARG A 154 -6.09 -5.45 -13.65
C ARG A 154 -6.98 -4.23 -13.44
N GLU A 155 -6.64 -3.08 -14.03
CA GLU A 155 -7.48 -1.88 -14.00
C GLU A 155 -8.87 -2.10 -14.63
N ALA A 156 -8.92 -2.91 -15.69
CA ALA A 156 -10.14 -3.25 -16.41
C ALA A 156 -11.04 -4.27 -15.69
N SER A 157 -10.48 -5.10 -14.79
CA SER A 157 -11.19 -6.18 -14.10
C SER A 157 -10.93 -6.16 -12.59
N ILE A 158 -11.80 -5.45 -11.87
CA ILE A 158 -11.75 -5.34 -10.41
C ILE A 158 -12.42 -6.60 -9.81
N PRO A 159 -11.78 -7.35 -8.89
CA PRO A 159 -12.40 -8.53 -8.29
C PRO A 159 -13.70 -8.15 -7.57
N VAL A 160 -14.77 -8.90 -7.82
CA VAL A 160 -16.06 -8.71 -7.12
C VAL A 160 -16.49 -9.93 -6.31
N GLY A 161 -17.29 -9.70 -5.27
CA GLY A 161 -17.91 -10.73 -4.45
C GLY A 161 -19.02 -10.12 -3.60
N PHE A 162 -20.26 -10.47 -3.91
CA PHE A 162 -21.44 -9.93 -3.23
C PHE A 162 -21.65 -10.63 -1.89
N SER A 163 -22.09 -9.88 -0.90
CA SER A 163 -22.36 -10.35 0.46
C SER A 163 -23.61 -11.21 0.55
N GLU A 164 -24.48 -11.11 -0.48
CA GLU A 164 -25.79 -11.75 -0.55
C GLU A 164 -26.71 -11.27 0.59
N ILE A 165 -26.71 -9.95 0.86
CA ILE A 165 -27.42 -9.34 2.00
C ILE A 165 -28.88 -9.78 2.11
N HIS A 166 -29.60 -9.93 0.98
CA HIS A 166 -30.99 -10.42 1.02
C HIS A 166 -31.09 -11.88 1.51
N GLN A 167 -30.15 -12.75 1.12
CA GLN A 167 -30.09 -14.12 1.64
C GLN A 167 -29.80 -14.09 3.14
N MET A 168 -28.90 -13.22 3.59
CA MET A 168 -28.60 -13.05 5.02
C MET A 168 -29.82 -12.60 5.83
N GLU A 169 -30.63 -11.69 5.28
CA GLU A 169 -31.88 -11.24 5.90
C GLU A 169 -32.90 -12.38 5.99
N ARG A 170 -33.08 -13.16 4.92
CA ARG A 170 -33.94 -14.36 4.92
C ARG A 170 -33.47 -15.40 5.93
N ASP A 171 -32.17 -15.66 5.98
CA ASP A 171 -31.57 -16.61 6.93
C ASP A 171 -31.75 -16.16 8.38
N ALA A 172 -31.60 -14.86 8.65
CA ALA A 172 -31.87 -14.29 9.97
C ALA A 172 -33.35 -14.42 10.35
N GLN A 173 -34.26 -14.07 9.43
CA GLN A 173 -35.70 -14.16 9.65
C GLN A 173 -36.16 -15.61 9.89
N ALA A 174 -35.60 -16.57 9.16
CA ALA A 174 -35.89 -18.00 9.33
C ALA A 174 -35.46 -18.52 10.72
N GLU A 175 -34.48 -17.88 11.35
CA GLU A 175 -34.04 -18.17 12.72
C GLU A 175 -34.78 -17.34 13.79
N GLY A 176 -35.80 -16.56 13.39
CA GLY A 176 -36.54 -15.67 14.31
C GLY A 176 -35.70 -14.51 14.85
N ARG A 177 -34.66 -14.09 14.11
CA ARG A 177 -33.74 -13.02 14.49
C ARG A 177 -33.71 -11.92 13.43
N GLN A 178 -33.21 -10.75 13.82
CA GLN A 178 -32.91 -9.67 12.87
C GLN A 178 -31.41 -9.62 12.61
N MET A 179 -31.05 -9.24 11.38
CA MET A 179 -29.66 -8.93 11.05
C MET A 179 -29.25 -7.66 11.81
N GLY A 180 -28.09 -7.70 12.46
CA GLY A 180 -27.60 -6.59 13.27
C GLY A 180 -27.17 -5.39 12.42
N PRO A 181 -27.11 -4.19 13.01
CA PRO A 181 -26.83 -2.96 12.30
C PRO A 181 -25.46 -2.92 11.64
N MET A 182 -24.41 -3.47 12.28
CA MET A 182 -23.06 -3.48 11.70
C MET A 182 -22.95 -4.43 10.52
N ALA A 183 -23.58 -5.61 10.63
CA ALA A 183 -23.64 -6.58 9.55
C ALA A 183 -24.40 -5.99 8.35
N LYS A 184 -25.54 -5.31 8.56
CA LYS A 184 -26.28 -4.59 7.50
C LYS A 184 -25.43 -3.53 6.82
N TYR A 185 -24.79 -2.67 7.62
CA TYR A 185 -23.93 -1.62 7.13
C TYR A 185 -22.78 -2.16 6.26
N LEU A 186 -22.03 -3.15 6.75
CA LEU A 186 -20.87 -3.69 6.02
C LEU A 186 -21.30 -4.49 4.79
N ALA A 187 -22.33 -5.33 4.88
CA ALA A 187 -22.86 -6.07 3.73
C ALA A 187 -23.37 -5.11 2.65
N GLY A 188 -24.16 -4.10 3.03
CA GLY A 188 -24.68 -3.09 2.11
C GLY A 188 -23.58 -2.22 1.49
N THR A 189 -22.58 -1.83 2.27
CA THR A 189 -21.42 -1.07 1.76
C THR A 189 -20.62 -1.89 0.76
N ASN A 190 -20.38 -3.17 1.04
CA ASN A 190 -19.76 -4.09 0.10
C ASN A 190 -20.57 -4.14 -1.20
N ASP A 191 -21.86 -4.47 -1.13
CA ASP A 191 -22.68 -4.71 -2.33
C ASP A 191 -22.88 -3.45 -3.18
N MET A 192 -23.01 -2.27 -2.55
CA MET A 192 -23.00 -0.99 -3.26
C MET A 192 -21.72 -0.80 -4.07
N THR A 193 -20.55 -1.01 -3.46
CA THR A 193 -19.27 -0.86 -4.16
C THR A 193 -19.07 -1.93 -5.22
N MET A 194 -19.48 -3.18 -4.96
CA MET A 194 -19.42 -4.29 -5.92
C MET A 194 -20.31 -4.04 -7.13
N ASN A 195 -21.48 -3.43 -6.97
CA ASN A 195 -22.32 -3.02 -8.09
C ASN A 195 -21.62 -1.98 -9.00
N VAL A 196 -20.92 -1.00 -8.42
CA VAL A 196 -20.13 -0.04 -9.19
C VAL A 196 -18.96 -0.72 -9.90
N PHE A 197 -18.26 -1.65 -9.22
CA PHE A 197 -17.14 -2.38 -9.80
C PHE A 197 -17.59 -3.35 -10.90
N ASN A 198 -18.71 -4.03 -10.72
CA ASN A 198 -19.29 -4.92 -11.71
C ASN A 198 -19.71 -4.15 -12.96
N ALA A 199 -20.39 -3.01 -12.81
CA ALA A 199 -20.72 -2.11 -13.93
C ALA A 199 -19.46 -1.67 -14.70
N TRP A 200 -18.35 -1.39 -14.00
CA TRP A 200 -17.09 -1.08 -14.64
C TRP A 200 -16.49 -2.27 -15.40
N ASN A 201 -16.48 -3.46 -14.79
CA ASN A 201 -15.93 -4.66 -15.41
C ASN A 201 -16.71 -5.01 -16.69
N THR A 202 -18.04 -5.02 -16.62
CA THR A 202 -18.92 -5.26 -17.77
C THR A 202 -18.68 -4.23 -18.88
N ALA A 203 -18.51 -2.96 -18.52
CA ALA A 203 -18.21 -1.91 -19.50
C ALA A 203 -16.89 -2.11 -20.25
N ASN A 204 -15.88 -2.70 -19.60
CA ASN A 204 -14.58 -3.02 -20.22
C ASN A 204 -14.61 -4.34 -21.00
N ALA A 205 -15.45 -5.29 -20.61
CA ALA A 205 -15.69 -6.51 -21.39
C ALA A 205 -16.39 -6.19 -22.73
N ASN A 206 -17.33 -5.25 -22.73
CA ASN A 206 -18.17 -4.91 -23.89
C ASN A 206 -17.59 -3.81 -24.81
N THR A 207 -16.27 -3.69 -24.91
CA THR A 207 -15.61 -2.60 -25.66
C THR A 207 -15.84 -2.64 -27.18
N LEU A 208 -16.29 -3.77 -27.74
CA LEU A 208 -16.69 -3.86 -29.14
C LEU A 208 -17.98 -3.08 -29.46
N ALA A 209 -18.80 -2.76 -28.44
CA ALA A 209 -20.09 -2.07 -28.60
C ALA A 209 -20.04 -0.56 -28.34
N GLY A 210 -18.89 0.01 -27.97
CA GLY A 210 -18.78 1.44 -27.65
C GLY A 210 -17.56 1.84 -26.83
N SER A 211 -17.50 3.10 -26.41
CA SER A 211 -16.44 3.56 -25.51
C SER A 211 -16.67 2.99 -24.10
N PRO A 212 -15.62 2.58 -23.36
CA PRO A 212 -15.76 2.05 -21.99
C PRO A 212 -16.52 2.99 -21.06
N VAL A 213 -16.36 4.31 -21.23
CA VAL A 213 -17.01 5.32 -20.39
C VAL A 213 -18.52 5.38 -20.67
N ARG A 214 -18.94 5.30 -21.94
CA ARG A 214 -20.34 5.27 -22.30
C ARG A 214 -21.01 3.98 -21.84
N ASN A 215 -20.33 2.84 -22.03
CA ASN A 215 -20.81 1.55 -21.54
C ASN A 215 -20.94 1.57 -20.01
N PHE A 216 -19.97 2.15 -19.30
CA PHE A 216 -20.02 2.27 -17.85
C PHE A 216 -21.21 3.13 -17.38
N ALA A 217 -21.46 4.26 -18.04
CA ALA A 217 -22.66 5.06 -17.77
C ALA A 217 -23.96 4.29 -18.03
N SER A 218 -23.99 3.46 -19.07
CA SER A 218 -25.15 2.60 -19.41
C SER A 218 -25.39 1.49 -18.38
N GLU A 219 -24.33 0.82 -17.93
CA GLU A 219 -24.43 -0.21 -16.88
C GLU A 219 -24.83 0.41 -15.54
N LEU A 220 -24.34 1.62 -15.24
CA LEU A 220 -24.77 2.38 -14.06
C LEU A 220 -26.23 2.84 -14.17
N ASP A 221 -26.70 3.28 -15.33
CA ASP A 221 -28.12 3.63 -15.55
C ASP A 221 -29.01 2.40 -15.47
N TYR A 222 -28.53 1.23 -15.93
CA TYR A 222 -29.22 -0.03 -15.77
C TYR A 222 -29.36 -0.41 -14.28
N ASN A 223 -28.26 -0.37 -13.52
CA ASN A 223 -28.26 -0.66 -12.07
C ASN A 223 -28.88 0.45 -11.21
N ALA A 224 -29.02 1.68 -11.72
CA ALA A 224 -29.72 2.78 -11.07
C ALA A 224 -31.19 2.90 -11.50
N GLY A 225 -31.59 2.18 -12.54
CA GLY A 225 -32.87 2.33 -13.22
C GLY A 225 -33.94 1.32 -12.77
N LEU A 226 -35.18 1.77 -12.68
CA LEU A 226 -36.37 0.96 -12.36
C LEU A 226 -36.77 -0.06 -13.46
N LYS A 227 -36.01 -0.16 -14.55
CA LYS A 227 -36.48 -0.82 -15.79
C LYS A 227 -36.49 -2.34 -15.70
N MET A 228 -35.57 -2.95 -14.94
CA MET A 228 -35.61 -4.36 -14.54
C MET A 228 -34.88 -4.53 -13.21
N LYS A 229 -35.63 -4.78 -12.12
CA LYS A 229 -35.02 -5.20 -10.84
C LYS A 229 -34.57 -6.66 -10.99
N ILE A 230 -33.28 -6.88 -11.21
CA ILE A 230 -32.70 -8.23 -11.19
C ILE A 230 -32.33 -8.60 -9.75
N HIS A 231 -31.80 -7.64 -8.99
CA HIS A 231 -31.42 -7.84 -7.60
C HIS A 231 -32.50 -7.30 -6.64
N HIS A 232 -32.52 -7.84 -5.43
CA HIS A 232 -33.44 -7.37 -4.39
C HIS A 232 -33.16 -5.91 -4.01
N TYR A 233 -31.88 -5.56 -3.91
CA TYR A 233 -31.40 -4.20 -3.67
C TYR A 233 -30.54 -3.73 -4.83
N GLU A 234 -30.89 -2.58 -5.38
CA GLU A 234 -30.14 -1.91 -6.43
C GLU A 234 -29.41 -0.67 -5.88
N LEU A 235 -28.55 -0.02 -6.67
CA LEU A 235 -27.79 1.16 -6.24
C LEU A 235 -28.65 2.25 -5.55
N PRO A 236 -29.84 2.62 -6.05
CA PRO A 236 -30.68 3.63 -5.39
C PRO A 236 -31.21 3.19 -4.03
N ASP A 237 -31.40 1.88 -3.83
CA ASP A 237 -31.81 1.33 -2.54
C ASP A 237 -30.64 1.48 -1.54
N TYR A 238 -29.42 1.14 -1.95
CA TYR A 238 -28.21 1.31 -1.13
C TYR A 238 -27.94 2.77 -0.77
N PHE A 239 -28.07 3.70 -1.72
CA PHE A 239 -27.84 5.14 -1.45
C PHE A 239 -28.80 5.69 -0.40
N LYS A 240 -30.03 5.17 -0.33
CA LYS A 240 -31.01 5.53 0.70
C LYS A 240 -30.75 4.86 2.05
N MET A 241 -30.38 3.58 2.05
CA MET A 241 -30.24 2.79 3.28
C MET A 241 -28.92 3.04 4.00
N ILE A 242 -27.80 3.12 3.28
CA ILE A 242 -26.45 3.13 3.87
C ILE A 242 -26.24 4.29 4.85
N PRO A 243 -26.63 5.55 4.56
CA PRO A 243 -26.43 6.63 5.52
C PRO A 243 -27.11 6.37 6.89
N GLY A 244 -28.31 5.79 6.88
CA GLY A 244 -29.01 5.39 8.10
C GLY A 244 -28.35 4.19 8.79
N GLN A 245 -27.92 3.19 8.02
CA GLN A 245 -27.18 2.04 8.56
C GLN A 245 -25.82 2.45 9.14
N SER A 246 -25.14 3.44 8.56
CA SER A 246 -23.91 4.03 9.12
C SER A 246 -24.18 4.70 10.47
N ASP A 247 -25.32 5.37 10.65
CA ASP A 247 -25.69 5.95 11.95
C ASP A 247 -25.96 4.88 13.01
N GLU A 248 -26.61 3.79 12.65
CA GLU A 248 -26.84 2.66 13.56
C GLU A 248 -25.52 1.94 13.91
N ALA A 249 -24.67 1.69 12.91
CA ALA A 249 -23.33 1.13 13.10
C ALA A 249 -22.47 2.04 13.99
N ARG A 250 -22.57 3.37 13.82
CA ARG A 250 -21.86 4.34 14.65
C ARG A 250 -22.29 4.28 16.11
N ARG A 251 -23.60 4.17 16.37
CA ARG A 251 -24.12 4.01 17.74
C ARG A 251 -23.61 2.72 18.39
N LEU A 252 -23.55 1.63 17.64
CA LEU A 252 -22.98 0.36 18.14
C LEU A 252 -21.49 0.52 18.52
N LEU A 253 -20.75 1.37 17.80
CA LEU A 253 -19.34 1.64 18.04
C LEU A 253 -19.06 2.73 19.10
N GLU A 254 -20.09 3.35 19.68
CA GLU A 254 -19.94 4.41 20.69
C GLU A 254 -19.06 3.98 21.89
N PRO A 255 -19.18 2.75 22.45
CA PRO A 255 -18.28 2.30 23.52
C PRO A 255 -16.81 2.30 23.11
N TYR A 256 -16.51 1.94 21.85
CA TYR A 256 -15.16 1.98 21.31
C TYR A 256 -14.66 3.42 21.13
N GLU A 257 -15.53 4.34 20.71
CA GLU A 257 -15.17 5.77 20.66
C GLU A 257 -14.82 6.32 22.05
N GLN A 258 -15.58 5.94 23.10
CA GLN A 258 -15.27 6.35 24.47
C GLN A 258 -13.93 5.79 24.95
N VAL A 259 -13.62 4.53 24.61
CA VAL A 259 -12.32 3.91 24.84
C VAL A 259 -11.21 4.68 24.12
N ARG A 260 -11.40 5.01 22.84
CA ARG A 260 -10.44 5.78 22.05
C ARG A 260 -10.12 7.13 22.68
N ARG A 261 -11.15 7.89 23.06
CA ARG A 261 -10.96 9.21 23.72
C ARG A 261 -10.20 9.07 25.03
N GLN A 262 -10.47 8.02 25.80
CA GLN A 262 -9.77 7.75 27.06
C GLN A 262 -8.32 7.30 26.84
N ALA A 263 -8.06 6.53 25.77
CA ALA A 263 -6.70 6.16 25.36
C ALA A 263 -5.91 7.40 24.94
N ALA A 264 -6.48 8.29 24.15
CA ALA A 264 -5.85 9.55 23.75
C ALA A 264 -5.49 10.43 24.97
N ASP A 265 -6.36 10.51 25.97
CA ASP A 265 -6.09 11.20 27.24
C ASP A 265 -4.91 10.56 27.99
N ALA A 266 -4.93 9.23 28.16
CA ALA A 266 -3.82 8.50 28.78
C ALA A 266 -2.50 8.70 28.01
N ASN A 267 -2.52 8.63 26.68
CA ASN A 267 -1.36 8.87 25.81
C ASN A 267 -0.77 10.26 26.05
N GLY A 268 -1.63 11.29 26.15
CA GLY A 268 -1.19 12.67 26.38
C GLY A 268 -0.53 12.90 27.75
N HIS A 269 -0.82 12.05 28.74
CA HIS A 269 -0.13 12.04 30.04
C HIS A 269 1.14 11.20 30.01
N LEU A 270 1.09 10.01 29.41
CA LEU A 270 2.25 9.11 29.26
C LEU A 270 3.39 9.80 28.52
N SER A 271 3.10 10.45 27.39
CA SER A 271 4.10 11.15 26.57
C SER A 271 4.77 12.36 27.24
N ARG A 272 4.30 12.74 28.44
CA ARG A 272 4.84 13.85 29.25
C ARG A 272 5.38 13.38 30.58
N THR A 273 5.40 12.07 30.82
CA THR A 273 5.89 11.50 32.07
C THR A 273 7.42 11.54 32.15
N TRP A 274 8.08 11.49 31.00
CA TRP A 274 9.53 11.52 30.88
C TRP A 274 9.99 12.53 29.83
N ASP A 275 11.12 13.18 30.10
CA ASP A 275 11.90 13.93 29.11
C ASP A 275 13.24 13.22 28.92
N GLU A 276 13.48 12.70 27.71
CA GLU A 276 14.72 12.01 27.34
C GLU A 276 15.64 12.97 26.58
N SER A 277 16.89 13.03 27.02
CA SER A 277 17.96 13.66 26.24
C SER A 277 19.22 12.81 26.25
N HIS A 278 19.93 12.84 25.12
CA HIS A 278 21.22 12.19 24.99
C HIS A 278 22.26 13.15 24.40
N GLN A 279 23.50 13.02 24.86
CA GLN A 279 24.64 13.78 24.36
C GLN A 279 25.76 12.82 24.00
N ASP A 280 26.03 12.70 22.70
CA ASP A 280 27.20 11.99 22.19
C ASP A 280 28.47 12.79 22.50
N VAL A 281 29.43 12.12 23.12
CA VAL A 281 30.76 12.64 23.38
C VAL A 281 31.72 11.98 22.40
N THR A 282 32.40 12.82 21.65
CA THR A 282 33.44 12.42 20.69
C THR A 282 34.74 13.15 21.01
N HIS A 283 35.86 12.56 20.62
CA HIS A 283 37.15 13.23 20.60
C HIS A 283 37.80 13.11 19.22
N THR A 284 38.75 13.99 18.93
CA THR A 284 39.47 13.99 17.66
C THR A 284 40.76 13.18 17.77
N GLU A 285 40.91 12.15 16.95
CA GLU A 285 42.17 11.42 16.78
C GLU A 285 42.88 11.84 15.49
N TRP A 286 44.21 11.90 15.55
CA TRP A 286 45.05 12.02 14.36
C TRP A 286 45.35 10.63 13.81
N ARG A 287 44.99 10.39 12.55
CA ARG A 287 45.25 9.14 11.87
C ARG A 287 46.02 9.37 10.58
N THR A 288 46.76 8.35 10.17
CA THR A 288 47.44 8.34 8.89
C THR A 288 46.75 7.37 7.96
N ARG A 289 46.59 7.76 6.70
CA ARG A 289 46.19 6.85 5.63
C ARG A 289 47.20 6.98 4.49
N THR A 290 47.50 5.86 3.86
CA THR A 290 48.26 5.85 2.61
C THR A 290 47.29 6.14 1.48
N VAL A 291 47.56 7.17 0.70
CA VAL A 291 46.79 7.53 -0.49
C VAL A 291 47.69 7.33 -1.69
N ASP A 292 47.20 6.57 -2.67
CA ASP A 292 47.84 6.48 -3.99
C ASP A 292 47.37 7.65 -4.86
N ASP A 293 48.31 8.38 -5.43
CA ASP A 293 48.06 9.56 -6.26
C ASP A 293 47.61 9.22 -7.70
N GLY A 294 47.44 7.93 -8.00
CA GLY A 294 47.07 7.42 -9.32
C GLY A 294 48.24 7.34 -10.32
N ASN A 295 49.45 7.77 -9.95
CA ASN A 295 50.67 7.67 -10.76
C ASN A 295 51.57 6.50 -10.34
N GLY A 296 51.16 5.74 -9.32
CA GLY A 296 51.94 4.62 -8.76
C GLY A 296 52.87 5.02 -7.62
N GLU A 297 52.78 6.27 -7.15
CA GLU A 297 53.43 6.72 -5.91
C GLU A 297 52.40 6.83 -4.79
N SER A 298 52.74 6.28 -3.62
CA SER A 298 51.92 6.37 -2.41
C SER A 298 52.55 7.35 -1.45
N HIS A 299 51.75 8.29 -0.94
CA HIS A 299 52.14 9.16 0.17
C HIS A 299 51.23 8.95 1.37
N THR A 300 51.76 9.24 2.55
CA THR A 300 51.00 9.18 3.80
C THR A 300 50.37 10.54 4.07
N GLU A 301 49.05 10.59 4.11
CA GLU A 301 48.30 11.76 4.55
C GLU A 301 47.92 11.60 6.01
N THR A 302 48.15 12.64 6.81
CA THR A 302 47.59 12.72 8.16
C THR A 302 46.24 13.44 8.08
N TYR A 303 45.22 12.86 8.69
CA TYR A 303 43.89 13.45 8.79
C TYR A 303 43.35 13.31 10.21
N THR A 304 42.39 14.17 10.55
CA THR A 304 41.66 14.09 11.82
C THR A 304 40.39 13.28 11.62
N GLU A 305 40.13 12.33 12.51
CA GLU A 305 38.88 11.56 12.60
C GLU A 305 38.21 11.87 13.94
N GLU A 306 36.91 12.16 13.93
CA GLU A 306 36.12 12.18 15.17
C GLU A 306 35.80 10.75 15.57
N VAL A 307 36.31 10.34 16.72
CA VAL A 307 36.09 9.02 17.31
C VAL A 307 35.07 9.14 18.43
N TYR A 308 34.08 8.25 18.38
CA TYR A 308 33.03 8.19 19.38
C TYR A 308 33.54 7.57 20.68
N ASP A 309 33.30 8.24 21.80
CA ASP A 309 33.67 7.77 23.13
C ASP A 309 32.50 7.09 23.83
N HIS A 310 31.44 7.87 24.09
CA HIS A 310 30.28 7.44 24.84
C HIS A 310 29.11 8.41 24.62
N THR A 311 27.92 7.98 25.01
CA THR A 311 26.72 8.81 25.08
C THR A 311 26.33 8.98 26.54
N ASN A 312 26.11 10.24 26.94
CA ASN A 312 25.48 10.58 28.21
C ASN A 312 23.97 10.55 28.01
N HIS A 313 23.26 9.70 28.73
CA HIS A 313 21.81 9.59 28.72
C HIS A 313 21.23 10.27 29.97
N SER A 314 20.19 11.09 29.79
CA SER A 314 19.51 11.80 30.86
C SER A 314 18.00 11.63 30.69
N TYR A 315 17.35 11.13 31.74
CA TYR A 315 15.92 10.89 31.83
C TYR A 315 15.36 11.71 32.98
N SER A 316 14.51 12.69 32.68
CA SER A 316 13.87 13.54 33.71
C SER A 316 12.43 13.07 33.92
N TYR A 317 12.06 12.77 35.15
CA TYR A 317 10.76 12.22 35.52
C TYR A 317 9.81 13.31 36.03
N ASP A 318 8.67 13.50 35.36
CA ASP A 318 7.58 14.33 35.85
C ASP A 318 6.59 13.49 36.66
N ARG A 319 6.67 13.64 37.98
CA ARG A 319 5.83 12.91 38.94
C ARG A 319 4.34 13.21 38.79
N ASP A 320 3.96 14.46 38.57
CA ASP A 320 2.56 14.85 38.46
C ASP A 320 1.93 14.26 37.20
N ARG A 321 2.70 14.24 36.10
CA ARG A 321 2.29 13.57 34.85
C ARG A 321 2.24 12.06 35.00
N GLY A 322 3.19 11.47 35.72
CA GLY A 322 3.19 10.05 36.02
C GLY A 322 1.98 9.58 36.83
N GLU A 323 1.58 10.34 37.84
CA GLU A 323 0.36 10.08 38.63
C GLU A 323 -0.91 10.26 37.78
N ALA A 324 -0.99 11.32 36.97
CA ALA A 324 -2.10 11.53 36.05
C ALA A 324 -2.22 10.39 35.02
N ALA A 325 -1.10 9.95 34.44
CA ALA A 325 -1.06 8.82 33.51
C ALA A 325 -1.58 7.53 34.15
N SER A 326 -1.16 7.24 35.38
CA SER A 326 -1.65 6.09 36.16
C SER A 326 -3.17 6.16 36.37
N SER A 327 -3.70 7.33 36.74
CA SER A 327 -5.13 7.53 36.90
C SER A 327 -5.90 7.38 35.59
N SER A 328 -5.41 7.93 34.48
CA SER A 328 -6.06 7.82 33.17
C SER A 328 -6.05 6.38 32.64
N LEU A 329 -5.01 5.59 32.93
CA LEU A 329 -4.97 4.15 32.62
C LEU A 329 -6.00 3.35 33.44
N ASP A 330 -6.23 3.71 34.71
CA ASP A 330 -7.27 3.07 35.54
C ASP A 330 -8.67 3.33 35.00
N VAL A 331 -8.95 4.57 34.56
CA VAL A 331 -10.20 4.92 33.90
C VAL A 331 -10.36 4.18 32.57
N LEU A 332 -9.27 4.08 31.78
CA LEU A 332 -9.27 3.32 30.53
C LEU A 332 -9.58 1.85 30.76
N LYS A 333 -8.96 1.21 31.76
CA LYS A 333 -9.21 -0.18 32.15
C LYS A 333 -10.68 -0.41 32.51
N ALA A 334 -11.27 0.49 33.31
CA ALA A 334 -12.67 0.40 33.71
C ALA A 334 -13.65 0.56 32.53
N LYS A 335 -13.36 1.45 31.58
CA LYS A 335 -14.17 1.64 30.36
C LYS A 335 -13.96 0.50 29.35
N GLY A 336 -12.72 0.06 29.17
CA GLY A 336 -12.33 -1.00 28.25
C GLY A 336 -13.06 -2.32 28.54
N GLY A 337 -13.25 -2.66 29.82
CA GLY A 337 -14.04 -3.83 30.22
C GLY A 337 -15.51 -3.78 29.81
N LYS A 338 -16.05 -2.61 29.45
CA LYS A 338 -17.43 -2.44 28.95
C LYS A 338 -17.51 -2.44 27.42
N ALA A 339 -16.41 -2.18 26.73
CA ALA A 339 -16.37 -2.20 25.28
C ALA A 339 -16.29 -3.65 24.79
N SER A 340 -17.43 -4.17 24.31
CA SER A 340 -17.52 -5.50 23.72
C SER A 340 -18.34 -5.44 22.44
N PHE A 341 -17.89 -6.16 21.42
CA PHE A 341 -18.62 -6.32 20.18
C PHE A 341 -19.40 -7.63 20.26
N THR A 342 -20.70 -7.54 20.50
CA THR A 342 -21.57 -8.70 20.71
C THR A 342 -22.38 -9.08 19.47
N GLU A 343 -22.35 -8.26 18.44
CA GLU A 343 -23.10 -8.51 17.22
C GLU A 343 -22.49 -9.70 16.44
N ALA A 344 -23.33 -10.65 16.06
CA ALA A 344 -22.91 -11.75 15.21
C ALA A 344 -22.81 -11.28 13.75
N MET A 345 -21.58 -11.27 13.21
CA MET A 345 -21.33 -11.02 11.79
C MET A 345 -21.73 -12.22 10.94
N ARG A 346 -23.03 -12.30 10.65
CA ARG A 346 -23.63 -13.37 9.83
C ARG A 346 -23.06 -13.34 8.41
N ILE A 347 -23.11 -14.48 7.75
CA ILE A 347 -22.88 -14.63 6.31
C ILE A 347 -24.08 -15.37 5.71
N ALA A 348 -24.28 -15.25 4.40
CA ALA A 348 -25.31 -16.01 3.72
C ALA A 348 -25.03 -17.52 3.82
N ARG A 349 -26.07 -18.34 3.79
CA ARG A 349 -25.92 -19.81 3.72
C ARG A 349 -25.58 -20.32 2.33
N GLN A 350 -25.86 -19.53 1.31
CA GLN A 350 -25.64 -19.85 -0.10
C GLN A 350 -25.47 -18.57 -0.91
N THR A 351 -24.77 -18.68 -2.02
CA THR A 351 -24.61 -17.64 -3.04
C THR A 351 -25.69 -17.75 -4.11
N ASN A 352 -25.96 -16.63 -4.79
CA ASN A 352 -26.85 -16.62 -5.94
C ASN A 352 -26.05 -16.73 -7.24
N ALA A 353 -26.66 -17.29 -8.28
CA ALA A 353 -26.00 -17.53 -9.57
C ALA A 353 -25.40 -16.26 -10.20
N ASP A 354 -26.08 -15.11 -10.04
CA ASP A 354 -25.57 -13.84 -10.56
C ASP A 354 -24.32 -13.36 -9.81
N GLY A 355 -24.27 -13.55 -8.50
CA GLY A 355 -23.12 -13.23 -7.67
C GLY A 355 -21.92 -14.11 -7.97
N GLU A 356 -22.17 -15.41 -8.18
CA GLU A 356 -21.18 -16.39 -8.62
C GLU A 356 -20.61 -16.02 -10.01
N TYR A 357 -21.49 -15.76 -10.97
CA TYR A 357 -21.10 -15.37 -12.33
C TYR A 357 -20.27 -14.08 -12.36
N ALA A 358 -20.65 -13.08 -11.57
CA ALA A 358 -19.87 -11.85 -11.45
C ALA A 358 -18.49 -12.10 -10.81
N ALA A 359 -18.41 -12.95 -9.79
CA ALA A 359 -17.16 -13.34 -9.15
C ALA A 359 -16.23 -14.11 -10.10
N GLU A 360 -16.78 -14.99 -10.93
CA GLU A 360 -16.05 -15.71 -11.99
C GLU A 360 -15.49 -14.77 -13.05
N THR A 361 -16.37 -13.93 -13.60
CA THR A 361 -16.06 -13.04 -14.71
C THR A 361 -15.00 -12.01 -14.31
N SER A 362 -15.13 -11.40 -13.13
CA SER A 362 -14.15 -10.43 -12.62
C SER A 362 -12.75 -10.99 -12.38
N ARG A 363 -12.62 -12.32 -12.30
CA ARG A 363 -11.35 -13.02 -12.12
C ARG A 363 -10.85 -13.70 -13.41
N GLY A 364 -11.60 -13.59 -14.51
CA GLY A 364 -11.28 -14.25 -15.78
C GLY A 364 -11.28 -15.77 -15.67
N LEU A 365 -12.07 -16.34 -14.76
CA LEU A 365 -12.19 -17.79 -14.60
C LEU A 365 -12.96 -18.37 -15.78
N ARG A 366 -12.49 -19.51 -16.28
CA ARG A 366 -13.13 -20.25 -17.39
C ARG A 366 -14.02 -21.40 -16.90
N GLN A 367 -13.99 -21.67 -15.59
CA GLN A 367 -14.72 -22.74 -14.95
C GLN A 367 -15.59 -22.13 -13.85
N ALA A 368 -16.76 -22.73 -13.66
CA ALA A 368 -17.67 -22.34 -12.59
C ALA A 368 -16.99 -22.57 -11.23
N LEU A 369 -17.26 -21.68 -10.27
CA LEU A 369 -16.76 -21.80 -8.92
C LEU A 369 -17.38 -23.03 -8.24
N SER A 370 -16.57 -23.70 -7.41
CA SER A 370 -17.16 -24.62 -6.44
C SER A 370 -18.00 -23.83 -5.42
N PRO A 371 -19.04 -24.42 -4.83
CA PRO A 371 -19.85 -23.74 -3.80
C PRO A 371 -19.01 -23.20 -2.63
N GLU A 372 -17.93 -23.89 -2.27
CA GLU A 372 -17.01 -23.46 -1.22
C GLU A 372 -16.23 -22.19 -1.62
N GLU A 373 -15.77 -22.10 -2.86
CA GLU A 373 -15.07 -20.92 -3.37
C GLU A 373 -16.02 -19.72 -3.56
N ALA A 374 -17.23 -19.97 -4.07
CA ALA A 374 -18.27 -18.96 -4.17
C ALA A 374 -18.57 -18.35 -2.78
N MET A 375 -18.81 -19.20 -1.78
CA MET A 375 -19.01 -18.77 -0.40
C MET A 375 -17.80 -18.05 0.19
N LYS A 376 -16.57 -18.47 -0.14
CA LYS A 376 -15.35 -17.77 0.28
C LYS A 376 -15.31 -16.35 -0.26
N TYR A 377 -15.67 -16.12 -1.51
CA TYR A 377 -15.72 -14.77 -2.08
C TYR A 377 -16.89 -13.96 -1.50
N ALA A 378 -18.05 -14.58 -1.32
CA ALA A 378 -19.21 -13.91 -0.73
C ALA A 378 -19.04 -13.56 0.75
N SER A 379 -18.14 -14.24 1.47
CA SER A 379 -17.82 -13.94 2.88
C SER A 379 -16.58 -13.07 3.07
N ALA A 380 -15.85 -12.74 1.99
CA ALA A 380 -14.62 -11.96 2.06
C ALA A 380 -14.81 -10.58 2.69
N TRP A 381 -15.98 -9.95 2.52
CA TRP A 381 -16.31 -8.66 3.15
C TRP A 381 -16.32 -8.76 4.67
N ARG A 382 -16.74 -9.89 5.24
CA ARG A 382 -16.81 -10.08 6.69
C ARG A 382 -15.40 -10.12 7.27
N ASP A 383 -14.64 -11.12 6.83
CA ASP A 383 -13.32 -11.41 7.40
C ASP A 383 -12.30 -10.33 7.03
N GLY A 384 -12.45 -9.76 5.83
CA GLY A 384 -11.63 -8.66 5.33
C GLY A 384 -12.06 -7.28 5.81
N SER A 385 -13.16 -7.14 6.57
CA SER A 385 -13.58 -5.83 7.07
C SER A 385 -12.54 -5.22 8.00
N THR A 386 -12.39 -3.89 7.94
CA THR A 386 -11.54 -3.11 8.84
C THR A 386 -11.92 -3.36 10.29
N LEU A 387 -13.22 -3.50 10.57
CA LEU A 387 -13.71 -3.88 11.90
C LEU A 387 -13.15 -5.24 12.34
N MET A 388 -13.36 -6.31 11.57
CA MET A 388 -12.93 -7.66 11.98
C MET A 388 -11.42 -7.79 12.03
N THR A 389 -10.70 -7.04 11.20
CA THR A 389 -9.23 -6.96 11.24
C THR A 389 -8.72 -6.26 12.50
N ASN A 390 -9.39 -5.18 12.93
CA ASN A 390 -8.95 -4.36 14.06
C ASN A 390 -9.52 -4.82 15.42
N LEU A 391 -10.61 -5.59 15.47
CA LEU A 391 -11.18 -6.09 16.73
C LEU A 391 -10.17 -6.89 17.59
N PRO A 392 -9.41 -7.86 17.04
CA PRO A 392 -8.36 -8.54 17.80
C PRO A 392 -7.27 -7.60 18.32
N VAL A 393 -6.88 -6.59 17.52
CA VAL A 393 -5.90 -5.57 17.92
C VAL A 393 -6.44 -4.73 19.07
N ILE A 394 -7.67 -4.24 18.95
CA ILE A 394 -8.34 -3.42 19.97
C ILE A 394 -8.43 -4.18 21.30
N HIS A 395 -8.94 -5.42 21.28
CA HIS A 395 -9.07 -6.23 22.49
C HIS A 395 -7.71 -6.65 23.07
N GLY A 396 -6.73 -6.96 22.22
CA GLY A 396 -5.35 -7.23 22.63
C GLY A 396 -4.75 -6.02 23.35
N ARG A 397 -4.83 -4.82 22.76
CA ARG A 397 -4.28 -3.59 23.35
C ARG A 397 -5.00 -3.16 24.62
N LEU A 398 -6.32 -3.37 24.73
CA LEU A 398 -7.03 -3.14 25.99
C LEU A 398 -6.51 -4.03 27.12
N SER A 399 -6.22 -5.31 26.82
CA SER A 399 -5.62 -6.24 27.79
C SER A 399 -4.18 -5.84 28.15
N ASP A 400 -3.38 -5.45 27.14
CA ASP A 400 -2.01 -4.98 27.34
C ASP A 400 -1.98 -3.74 28.24
N LEU A 401 -2.78 -2.72 27.93
CA LEU A 401 -2.86 -1.47 28.70
C LEU A 401 -3.36 -1.69 30.13
N ALA A 402 -4.24 -2.66 30.36
CA ALA A 402 -4.65 -3.02 31.71
C ALA A 402 -3.48 -3.59 32.54
N ARG A 403 -2.59 -4.38 31.91
CA ARG A 403 -1.38 -4.92 32.54
C ARG A 403 -0.32 -3.83 32.72
N ASP A 404 -0.11 -3.01 31.70
CA ASP A 404 0.84 -1.91 31.73
C ASP A 404 0.44 -0.87 32.79
N GLY A 405 -0.86 -0.60 32.96
CA GLY A 405 -1.36 0.25 34.05
C GLY A 405 -1.09 -0.32 35.44
N ASP A 406 -1.25 -1.63 35.64
CA ASP A 406 -0.91 -2.27 36.91
C ASP A 406 0.60 -2.25 37.17
N GLN A 407 1.41 -2.46 36.13
CA GLN A 407 2.87 -2.37 36.21
C GLN A 407 3.34 -0.95 36.53
N TRP A 408 2.80 0.05 35.82
CA TRP A 408 3.11 1.47 36.03
C TRP A 408 2.76 1.92 37.45
N ARG A 409 1.67 1.42 38.03
CA ARG A 409 1.30 1.72 39.42
C ARG A 409 2.37 1.30 40.44
N GLY A 410 3.12 0.23 40.13
CA GLY A 410 4.28 -0.21 40.91
C GLY A 410 5.51 0.62 40.60
N ASP A 411 5.86 0.70 39.32
CA ASP A 411 7.09 1.34 38.80
C ASP A 411 7.16 2.84 39.14
N LYS A 412 6.05 3.56 39.12
CA LYS A 412 6.03 5.00 39.46
C LYS A 412 6.50 5.33 40.88
N ARG A 413 6.55 4.34 41.79
CA ARG A 413 7.01 4.54 43.18
C ARG A 413 8.53 4.64 43.27
N THR A 414 9.24 4.06 42.31
CA THR A 414 10.69 4.07 42.21
C THR A 414 11.19 4.99 41.09
N ALA A 415 10.29 5.52 40.26
CA ALA A 415 10.62 6.49 39.22
C ALA A 415 11.26 7.76 39.81
N HIS A 416 12.40 8.13 39.25
CA HIS A 416 13.18 9.33 39.58
C HIS A 416 14.04 9.72 38.37
N ASP A 417 14.64 10.91 38.41
CA ASP A 417 15.57 11.34 37.38
C ASP A 417 16.78 10.40 37.34
N GLU A 418 17.16 9.96 36.14
CA GLU A 418 18.32 9.09 35.94
C GLU A 418 19.31 9.68 34.95
N TYR A 419 20.59 9.53 35.27
CA TYR A 419 21.69 9.94 34.41
C TYR A 419 22.79 8.88 34.42
N TYR A 420 23.20 8.42 33.24
CA TYR A 420 24.30 7.47 33.11
C TYR A 420 24.97 7.54 31.74
N ARG A 421 26.12 6.87 31.63
CA ARG A 421 26.94 6.83 30.41
C ARG A 421 26.93 5.45 29.82
N THR A 422 26.84 5.37 28.49
CA THR A 422 26.97 4.10 27.77
C THR A 422 27.91 4.27 26.58
N ASN A 423 28.52 3.16 26.12
CA ASN A 423 29.33 3.16 24.90
C ASN A 423 28.45 2.94 23.65
N SER A 424 27.18 3.34 23.71
CA SER A 424 26.19 3.15 22.65
C SER A 424 25.34 4.40 22.46
N HIS A 425 25.17 4.79 21.21
CA HIS A 425 24.29 5.90 20.82
C HIS A 425 22.82 5.64 21.16
N SER A 426 22.43 4.38 21.34
CA SER A 426 21.09 3.97 21.71
C SER A 426 21.09 3.25 23.05
N ASP A 427 20.13 3.59 23.90
CA ASP A 427 19.86 2.88 25.14
C ASP A 427 18.34 2.73 25.32
N SER A 428 17.91 1.73 26.10
CA SER A 428 16.48 1.48 26.35
C SER A 428 15.89 2.36 27.45
N GLY A 429 16.71 3.07 28.21
CA GLY A 429 16.31 3.85 29.36
C GLY A 429 16.05 3.02 30.62
N PRO A 430 15.71 3.69 31.74
CA PRO A 430 15.33 3.01 32.96
C PRO A 430 14.06 2.18 32.77
N ARG A 431 13.85 1.20 33.65
CA ARG A 431 12.72 0.27 33.56
C ARG A 431 11.38 1.02 33.55
N GLU A 432 11.25 2.03 34.40
CA GLU A 432 10.08 2.87 34.57
C GLU A 432 9.74 3.64 33.28
N TYR A 433 10.77 4.14 32.58
CA TYR A 433 10.63 4.76 31.25
C TYR A 433 10.13 3.74 30.23
N GLN A 434 10.74 2.54 30.18
CA GLN A 434 10.32 1.48 29.25
C GLN A 434 8.87 1.03 29.47
N THR A 435 8.39 1.02 30.72
CA THR A 435 6.98 0.73 31.05
C THR A 435 6.05 1.80 30.47
N VAL A 436 6.39 3.08 30.60
CA VAL A 436 5.62 4.20 30.04
C VAL A 436 5.61 4.18 28.52
N GLU A 437 6.76 4.03 27.87
CA GLU A 437 6.87 3.99 26.40
C GLU A 437 6.09 2.82 25.79
N ARG A 438 6.12 1.67 26.45
CA ARG A 438 5.32 0.51 26.05
C ARG A 438 3.81 0.79 26.16
N ALA A 439 3.38 1.35 27.29
CA ALA A 439 1.98 1.73 27.48
C ALA A 439 1.54 2.77 26.44
N LEU A 440 2.38 3.77 26.15
CA LEU A 440 2.12 4.80 25.15
C LEU A 440 1.97 4.19 23.76
N SER A 441 2.89 3.30 23.36
CA SER A 441 2.83 2.59 22.09
C SER A 441 1.54 1.76 21.95
N HIS A 442 1.18 0.99 22.98
CA HIS A 442 -0.06 0.23 23.00
C HIS A 442 -1.32 1.12 22.94
N GLY A 443 -1.29 2.27 23.62
CA GLY A 443 -2.38 3.25 23.62
C GLY A 443 -2.55 3.94 22.27
N GLN A 444 -1.45 4.25 21.57
CA GLN A 444 -1.48 4.81 20.21
C GLN A 444 -1.97 3.77 19.19
N ASP A 445 -1.56 2.51 19.31
CA ASP A 445 -2.05 1.42 18.47
C ASP A 445 -3.56 1.21 18.65
N LEU A 446 -4.04 1.23 19.91
CA LEU A 446 -5.47 1.15 20.22
C LEU A 446 -6.25 2.33 19.59
N GLU A 447 -5.76 3.55 19.78
CA GLU A 447 -6.38 4.76 19.23
C GLU A 447 -6.48 4.70 17.71
N ARG A 448 -5.39 4.31 17.04
CA ARG A 448 -5.33 4.15 15.58
C ARG A 448 -6.32 3.09 15.09
N ALA A 449 -6.33 1.91 15.71
CA ALA A 449 -7.19 0.80 15.31
C ALA A 449 -8.69 1.15 15.43
N VAL A 450 -9.10 1.82 16.52
CA VAL A 450 -10.48 2.30 16.67
C VAL A 450 -10.79 3.42 15.66
N THR A 451 -9.86 4.37 15.46
CA THR A 451 -10.04 5.46 14.49
C THR A 451 -10.25 4.94 13.08
N GLU A 452 -9.46 3.95 12.63
CA GLU A 452 -9.62 3.34 11.31
C GLU A 452 -11.04 2.77 11.09
N VAL A 453 -11.63 2.14 12.11
CA VAL A 453 -13.00 1.60 12.04
C VAL A 453 -14.02 2.73 11.96
N LEU A 454 -13.90 3.72 12.85
CA LEU A 454 -14.82 4.86 12.94
C LEU A 454 -14.80 5.72 11.66
N ASP A 455 -13.60 6.01 11.16
CA ASP A 455 -13.40 6.78 9.93
C ASP A 455 -14.00 6.07 8.71
N GLY A 456 -13.99 4.74 8.67
CA GLY A 456 -14.64 3.98 7.60
C GLY A 456 -16.15 4.20 7.56
N VAL A 457 -16.79 4.17 8.72
CA VAL A 457 -18.24 4.42 8.87
C VAL A 457 -18.58 5.87 8.50
N ASP A 458 -17.86 6.83 9.07
CA ASP A 458 -18.13 8.25 8.87
C ASP A 458 -17.86 8.68 7.43
N TYR A 459 -16.78 8.17 6.82
CA TYR A 459 -16.46 8.43 5.42
C TYR A 459 -17.51 7.87 4.47
N THR A 460 -17.99 6.66 4.73
CA THR A 460 -19.03 6.03 3.89
C THR A 460 -20.32 6.84 3.94
N LYS A 461 -20.76 7.23 5.15
CA LYS A 461 -21.93 8.10 5.33
C LYS A 461 -21.80 9.39 4.51
N ALA A 462 -20.65 10.05 4.58
CA ALA A 462 -20.42 11.32 3.90
C ALA A 462 -20.32 11.16 2.37
N MET A 463 -19.71 10.07 1.89
CA MET A 463 -19.39 9.89 0.48
C MET A 463 -20.46 9.15 -0.32
N THR A 464 -21.37 8.42 0.30
CA THR A 464 -22.48 7.74 -0.40
C THR A 464 -23.34 8.73 -1.21
N PRO A 465 -23.82 9.86 -0.66
CA PRO A 465 -24.57 10.85 -1.45
C PRO A 465 -23.74 11.51 -2.56
N VAL A 466 -22.43 11.68 -2.34
CA VAL A 466 -21.52 12.23 -3.35
C VAL A 466 -21.34 11.24 -4.50
N LEU A 467 -21.22 9.94 -4.20
CA LEU A 467 -21.15 8.87 -5.19
C LEU A 467 -22.42 8.83 -6.04
N GLU A 468 -23.60 8.87 -5.40
CA GLU A 468 -24.89 8.93 -6.08
C GLU A 468 -24.97 10.12 -7.05
N ALA A 469 -24.65 11.32 -6.57
CA ALA A 469 -24.65 12.53 -7.39
C ALA A 469 -23.70 12.41 -8.60
N LYS A 470 -22.52 11.83 -8.40
CA LYS A 470 -21.53 11.64 -9.47
C LYS A 470 -21.93 10.60 -10.50
N ILE A 471 -22.62 9.54 -10.07
CA ILE A 471 -23.20 8.56 -10.99
C ILE A 471 -24.29 9.22 -11.84
N HIS A 472 -25.20 9.97 -11.24
CA HIS A 472 -26.23 10.71 -12.00
C HIS A 472 -25.64 11.76 -12.95
N GLU A 473 -24.58 12.47 -12.53
CA GLU A 473 -23.86 13.41 -13.39
C GLU A 473 -23.23 12.71 -14.60
N LEU A 474 -22.57 11.56 -14.38
CA LEU A 474 -21.98 10.75 -15.45
C LEU A 474 -23.04 10.25 -16.44
N ILE A 475 -24.15 9.73 -15.95
CA ILE A 475 -25.29 9.27 -16.76
C ILE A 475 -25.81 10.42 -17.62
N ALA A 476 -26.04 11.58 -17.02
CA ALA A 476 -26.60 12.72 -17.74
C ALA A 476 -25.63 13.29 -18.80
N VAL A 477 -24.32 13.27 -18.56
CA VAL A 477 -23.32 13.70 -19.55
C VAL A 477 -23.18 12.70 -20.70
N GLN A 478 -23.22 11.38 -20.43
CA GLN A 478 -22.98 10.36 -21.45
C GLN A 478 -24.23 9.91 -22.22
N LEU A 479 -25.38 9.88 -21.56
CA LEU A 479 -26.62 9.33 -22.11
C LEU A 479 -27.62 10.43 -22.49
N ASP A 480 -27.72 11.50 -21.70
CA ASP A 480 -28.65 12.62 -21.96
C ASP A 480 -28.01 13.76 -22.77
N GLY A 481 -26.71 13.68 -23.07
CA GLY A 481 -25.99 14.68 -23.85
C GLY A 481 -25.73 16.02 -23.13
N LYS A 482 -25.76 16.04 -21.80
CA LYS A 482 -25.39 17.24 -21.03
C LYS A 482 -23.89 17.55 -21.18
N PRO A 483 -23.49 18.84 -21.15
CA PRO A 483 -22.07 19.20 -21.23
C PRO A 483 -21.30 18.72 -19.98
N GLY A 484 -20.11 18.15 -20.17
CA GLY A 484 -19.23 17.72 -19.08
C GLY A 484 -18.07 16.83 -19.55
N ASP A 485 -17.14 16.53 -18.64
CA ASP A 485 -16.04 15.57 -18.88
C ASP A 485 -16.36 14.21 -18.28
N ALA A 486 -16.93 13.32 -19.08
CA ALA A 486 -17.30 11.98 -18.64
C ALA A 486 -16.11 11.08 -18.28
N LYS A 487 -14.92 11.32 -18.85
CA LYS A 487 -13.73 10.55 -18.50
C LYS A 487 -13.27 10.93 -17.10
N LYS A 488 -13.36 12.20 -16.74
CA LYS A 488 -13.13 12.66 -15.37
C LYS A 488 -14.20 12.13 -14.42
N LEU A 489 -15.49 12.23 -14.77
CA LEU A 489 -16.59 11.75 -13.92
C LEU A 489 -16.53 10.24 -13.66
N SER A 490 -16.25 9.43 -14.67
CA SER A 490 -16.07 7.98 -14.47
C SER A 490 -14.93 7.66 -13.51
N LYS A 491 -13.79 8.38 -13.60
CA LYS A 491 -12.71 8.26 -12.62
C LYS A 491 -13.16 8.67 -11.22
N GLU A 492 -13.88 9.79 -11.06
CA GLU A 492 -14.39 10.25 -9.77
C GLU A 492 -15.31 9.21 -9.11
N VAL A 493 -16.28 8.66 -9.85
CA VAL A 493 -17.17 7.57 -9.37
C VAL A 493 -16.35 6.39 -8.83
N LEU A 494 -15.37 5.94 -9.60
CA LEU A 494 -14.55 4.79 -9.24
C LEU A 494 -13.59 5.07 -8.09
N THR A 495 -13.03 6.28 -8.02
CA THR A 495 -12.18 6.70 -6.91
C THR A 495 -12.97 6.74 -5.61
N ILE A 496 -14.19 7.28 -5.63
CA ILE A 496 -15.06 7.32 -4.45
C ILE A 496 -15.45 5.91 -4.01
N ALA A 497 -15.92 5.06 -4.93
CA ALA A 497 -16.31 3.68 -4.61
C ALA A 497 -15.15 2.86 -4.02
N LYS A 498 -13.93 3.02 -4.56
CA LYS A 498 -12.73 2.38 -4.01
C LYS A 498 -12.33 2.93 -2.66
N ALA A 499 -12.42 4.24 -2.46
CA ALA A 499 -12.10 4.85 -1.16
C ALA A 499 -13.07 4.38 -0.06
N ILE A 500 -14.37 4.27 -0.39
CA ILE A 500 -15.37 3.66 0.49
C ILE A 500 -14.98 2.20 0.80
N TYR A 501 -14.67 1.40 -0.24
CA TYR A 501 -14.29 0.00 -0.04
C TYR A 501 -13.02 -0.15 0.81
N ALA A 502 -11.93 0.52 0.43
CA ALA A 502 -10.62 0.39 1.08
C ALA A 502 -10.65 0.80 2.56
N LYS A 503 -11.48 1.80 2.93
CA LYS A 503 -11.64 2.20 4.34
C LYS A 503 -12.42 1.18 5.17
N ASN A 504 -13.33 0.43 4.57
CA ASN A 504 -14.15 -0.55 5.28
C ASN A 504 -13.65 -2.00 5.17
N PHE A 505 -12.80 -2.31 4.19
CA PHE A 505 -12.37 -3.66 3.85
C PHE A 505 -10.85 -3.75 3.62
N LYS A 506 -10.06 -3.38 4.63
CA LYS A 506 -8.59 -3.40 4.58
C LYS A 506 -8.00 -4.79 4.25
N GLY A 507 -8.65 -5.86 4.69
CA GLY A 507 -8.30 -7.24 4.36
C GLY A 507 -9.17 -7.85 3.26
N GLY A 508 -9.97 -7.03 2.56
CA GLY A 508 -10.87 -7.45 1.49
C GLY A 508 -10.16 -7.67 0.15
N PHE A 509 -10.92 -7.54 -0.94
CA PHE A 509 -10.35 -7.64 -2.29
C PHE A 509 -9.39 -6.49 -2.60
N ASP A 510 -8.33 -6.78 -3.36
CA ASP A 510 -7.46 -5.74 -3.91
C ASP A 510 -8.19 -5.02 -5.05
N VAL A 511 -8.78 -3.87 -4.73
CA VAL A 511 -9.54 -3.03 -5.67
C VAL A 511 -8.68 -1.94 -6.32
N GLU A 512 -7.39 -1.85 -6.01
CA GLU A 512 -6.51 -0.83 -6.59
C GLU A 512 -6.05 -1.20 -8.00
N ARG A 513 -6.18 -0.22 -8.90
CA ARG A 513 -6.17 -0.45 -10.35
C ARG A 513 -4.80 -0.59 -10.98
N PHE A 514 -3.81 0.14 -10.50
CA PHE A 514 -2.54 0.25 -11.19
C PHE A 514 -1.42 0.50 -10.19
N ARG A 515 -0.61 -0.52 -9.95
CA ARG A 515 0.53 -0.39 -9.07
C ARG A 515 1.73 0.05 -9.89
N ALA A 516 1.96 1.36 -9.95
CA ALA A 516 3.09 1.94 -10.68
C ALA A 516 4.44 1.32 -10.24
N GLY A 517 4.56 0.93 -8.97
CA GLY A 517 5.73 0.21 -8.46
C GLY A 517 5.97 -1.16 -9.11
N VAL A 518 4.92 -1.90 -9.47
CA VAL A 518 5.04 -3.19 -10.18
C VAL A 518 5.52 -2.96 -11.61
N VAL A 519 5.02 -1.92 -12.29
CA VAL A 519 5.50 -1.56 -13.64
C VAL A 519 6.96 -1.13 -13.60
N LEU A 520 7.34 -0.31 -12.60
CA LEU A 520 8.74 0.08 -12.39
C LEU A 520 9.62 -1.16 -12.14
N LEU A 521 9.19 -2.07 -11.27
CA LEU A 521 9.90 -3.31 -10.98
C LEU A 521 10.06 -4.19 -12.23
N ALA A 522 8.98 -4.41 -12.98
CA ALA A 522 9.01 -5.17 -14.24
C ALA A 522 9.96 -4.53 -15.26
N SER A 523 10.02 -3.21 -15.32
CA SER A 523 10.94 -2.46 -16.17
C SER A 523 12.39 -2.65 -15.77
N LEU A 524 12.69 -2.60 -14.46
CA LEU A 524 14.03 -2.84 -13.92
C LEU A 524 14.48 -4.29 -14.17
N LEU A 525 13.60 -5.27 -13.94
CA LEU A 525 13.88 -6.68 -14.20
C LEU A 525 14.07 -6.94 -15.70
N GLY A 526 13.24 -6.33 -16.55
CA GLY A 526 13.40 -6.37 -18.00
C GLY A 526 14.75 -5.82 -18.45
N ALA A 527 15.15 -4.65 -17.92
CA ALA A 527 16.44 -4.04 -18.21
C ALA A 527 17.62 -4.94 -17.79
N LEU A 528 17.55 -5.54 -16.60
CA LEU A 528 18.56 -6.46 -16.08
C LEU A 528 18.66 -7.73 -16.92
N ALA A 529 17.53 -8.36 -17.25
CA ALA A 529 17.48 -9.54 -18.10
C ALA A 529 18.04 -9.24 -19.51
N GLY A 530 17.68 -8.08 -20.08
CA GLY A 530 18.24 -7.60 -21.34
C GLY A 530 19.75 -7.38 -21.28
N GLY A 531 20.25 -6.75 -20.21
CA GLY A 531 21.68 -6.55 -19.99
C GLY A 531 22.45 -7.87 -19.89
N LEU A 532 21.95 -8.84 -19.12
CA LEU A 532 22.55 -10.17 -18.99
C LEU A 532 22.54 -10.93 -20.33
N ALA A 533 21.45 -10.85 -21.09
CA ALA A 533 21.35 -11.46 -22.42
C ALA A 533 22.34 -10.82 -23.41
N GLY A 534 22.45 -9.48 -23.39
CA GLY A 534 23.42 -8.74 -24.19
C GLY A 534 24.86 -9.13 -23.83
N PHE A 535 25.18 -9.26 -22.54
CA PHE A 535 26.49 -9.69 -22.07
C PHE A 535 26.81 -11.12 -22.51
N GLY A 536 25.83 -12.04 -22.39
CA GLY A 536 25.97 -13.41 -22.87
C GLY A 536 26.20 -13.48 -24.39
N TRP A 537 25.47 -12.67 -25.15
CA TRP A 537 25.62 -12.55 -26.60
C TRP A 537 27.01 -12.03 -26.99
N ASP A 538 27.48 -10.98 -26.32
CA ASP A 538 28.80 -10.40 -26.59
C ASP A 538 29.92 -11.41 -26.28
N ARG A 539 29.81 -12.12 -25.15
CA ARG A 539 30.77 -13.18 -24.79
C ARG A 539 30.78 -14.34 -25.79
N LEU A 540 29.62 -14.71 -26.35
CA LEU A 540 29.52 -15.74 -27.40
C LEU A 540 30.10 -15.25 -28.73
N ALA A 541 29.83 -14.00 -29.11
CA ALA A 541 30.34 -13.39 -30.34
C ALA A 541 31.86 -13.22 -30.31
N ALA A 542 32.43 -12.84 -29.14
CA ALA A 542 33.86 -12.81 -28.90
C ALA A 542 34.51 -14.20 -29.02
N ARG A 543 33.90 -15.24 -28.43
CA ARG A 543 34.39 -16.63 -28.51
C ARG A 543 34.37 -17.20 -29.93
N ARG A 544 33.41 -16.81 -30.77
CA ARG A 544 33.29 -17.28 -32.16
C ARG A 544 34.04 -16.43 -33.19
N GLY A 545 34.76 -15.38 -32.75
CA GLY A 545 35.51 -14.49 -33.65
C GLY A 545 34.63 -13.72 -34.64
N TRP A 546 33.32 -13.64 -34.40
CA TRP A 546 32.35 -13.02 -35.32
C TRP A 546 32.64 -11.54 -35.58
N TRP A 547 33.24 -10.85 -34.61
CA TRP A 547 33.63 -9.45 -34.75
C TRP A 547 34.91 -9.25 -35.58
N ARG A 548 35.79 -10.25 -35.67
CA ARG A 548 37.01 -10.18 -36.49
C ARG A 548 36.73 -10.31 -37.99
N SER A 549 35.61 -10.92 -38.37
CA SER A 549 35.19 -11.02 -39.78
C SER A 549 34.50 -9.75 -40.30
N ALA A 550 33.96 -8.91 -39.41
CA ALA A 550 33.27 -7.67 -39.79
C ALA A 550 34.23 -6.47 -39.96
N SER A 551 35.39 -6.47 -39.30
CA SER A 551 36.41 -5.42 -39.41
C SER A 551 37.55 -5.74 -40.39
N GLY A 552 37.59 -6.95 -40.96
CA GLY A 552 38.61 -7.38 -41.93
C GLY A 552 38.45 -6.87 -43.37
N GLY A 553 37.52 -5.94 -43.63
CA GLY A 553 37.15 -5.53 -44.99
C GLY A 553 37.35 -4.05 -45.30
N THR A 554 38.55 -3.48 -45.06
CA THR A 554 39.17 -2.37 -45.84
C THR A 554 40.43 -1.86 -45.13
N ARG A 555 41.55 -2.58 -45.29
CA ARG A 555 42.87 -1.94 -45.39
C ARG A 555 43.46 -2.38 -46.72
N ALA A 556 43.03 -1.70 -47.79
CA ALA A 556 43.73 -1.68 -49.07
C ALA A 556 44.26 -0.26 -49.27
N SER A 557 45.58 -0.15 -49.10
CA SER A 557 46.52 0.79 -49.72
C SER A 557 46.07 2.23 -50.01
N ARG A 558 46.67 3.17 -49.28
CA ARG A 558 47.52 4.20 -49.89
C ARG A 558 48.84 4.23 -49.15
#